data_AF-A0A3L7VSL6-F1
#
_entry.id   AF-A0A3L7VSL6-F1
#
_cell.length_a   1.000
_cell.length_b   1.000
_cell.length_c   1.000
_cell.angle_alpha   90.00
_cell.angle_beta   90.00
_cell.angle_gamma   90.00
#
_symmetry.space_group_name_H-M   'P 1'
#
loop_
_entity.id
_entity.type
_entity.pdbx_description
1 polymer ?
#
loop_
_entity_poly.entity_id
_entity_poly.type
_entity_poly.pdbx_seq_one_letter_code
_entity_poly.pdbx_strand_id
1 'polypeptide(L)'
;MFIGSVAAGYRAANLMSLVSSAARNDLDVFMYVKDVLDRLLAGETNYDTLRPDVWKQSHPEAIRIYRQEERRSRADAKAVKRARRRIARKG
;
A
#
# COMPACT_ATOMS: atom_id res chain seq x y z
N MET A 1 7.97 -11.67 -11.88
CA MET A 1 8.96 -11.34 -12.92
C MET A 1 8.58 -9.97 -13.47
N PHE A 2 9.42 -8.95 -13.29
CA PHE A 2 9.20 -7.65 -13.92
C PHE A 2 9.70 -7.74 -15.37
N ILE A 3 8.84 -7.42 -16.33
CA ILE A 3 9.16 -7.40 -17.75
C ILE A 3 9.64 -5.99 -18.07
N GLY A 4 10.86 -5.86 -18.58
CA GLY A 4 11.60 -4.59 -18.66
C GLY A 4 12.72 -4.55 -17.61
N SER A 5 13.89 -4.06 -18.01
CA SER A 5 15.20 -4.10 -17.35
C SER A 5 15.29 -4.18 -15.81
N VAL A 6 16.44 -4.61 -15.29
CA VAL A 6 16.78 -4.58 -13.86
C VAL A 6 16.47 -3.21 -13.22
N ALA A 7 16.77 -2.12 -13.92
CA ALA A 7 16.46 -0.76 -13.47
C ALA A 7 14.94 -0.49 -13.34
N ALA A 8 14.12 -1.04 -14.25
CA ALA A 8 12.67 -0.98 -14.13
C ALA A 8 12.18 -1.79 -12.90
N GLY A 9 12.82 -2.92 -12.62
CA GLY A 9 12.57 -3.71 -11.41
C GLY A 9 12.79 -2.92 -10.12
N TYR A 10 13.89 -2.17 -10.02
CA TYR A 10 14.17 -1.31 -8.85
C TYR A 10 13.13 -0.20 -8.68
N ARG A 11 12.75 0.49 -9.76
CA ARG A 11 11.71 1.53 -9.69
C ARG A 11 10.36 0.96 -9.24
N ALA A 12 10.00 -0.22 -9.73
CA ALA A 12 8.79 -0.90 -9.30
C ALA A 12 8.85 -1.28 -7.81
N ALA A 13 9.99 -1.79 -7.33
CA ALA A 13 10.18 -2.11 -5.91
C ALA A 13 10.03 -0.86 -5.00
N ASN A 14 10.59 0.28 -5.42
CA ASN A 14 10.46 1.54 -4.69
C ASN A 14 8.99 2.01 -4.65
N LEU A 15 8.30 1.99 -5.78
CA LEU A 15 6.87 2.33 -5.84
C LEU A 15 6.02 1.41 -4.94
N MET A 16 6.29 0.10 -4.98
CA MET A 16 5.58 -0.86 -4.14
C MET A 16 5.87 -0.66 -2.65
N SER A 17 7.07 -0.15 -2.30
CA SER A 17 7.41 0.21 -0.93
C SER A 17 6.59 1.42 -0.46
N LEU A 18 6.46 2.47 -1.27
CA LEU A 18 5.59 3.62 -1.01
C LEU A 18 4.11 3.20 -0.84
N VAL A 19 3.59 2.43 -1.79
CA VAL A 19 2.22 1.88 -1.74
C VAL A 19 1.99 1.08 -0.46
N SER A 20 2.94 0.21 -0.09
CA SER A 20 2.83 -0.62 1.10
C SER A 20 2.92 0.21 2.39
N SER A 21 3.70 1.28 2.40
CA SER A 21 3.79 2.20 3.55
C SER A 21 2.49 2.96 3.80
N ALA A 22 1.85 3.45 2.73
CA ALA A 22 0.55 4.12 2.76
C ALA A 22 -0.54 3.17 3.27
N ALA A 23 -0.53 1.94 2.76
CA ALA A 23 -1.48 0.92 3.18
C ALA A 23 -1.35 0.54 4.66
N ARG A 24 -0.15 0.56 5.24
CA ARG A 24 0.09 0.30 6.68
C ARG A 24 -0.32 1.46 7.58
N ASN A 25 -0.40 2.68 7.03
CA ASN A 25 -0.87 3.87 7.74
C ASN A 25 -2.35 4.16 7.48
N ASP A 26 -3.08 3.18 6.95
CA ASP A 26 -4.51 3.24 6.64
C ASP A 26 -4.92 4.39 5.70
N LEU A 27 -4.01 4.80 4.81
CA LEU A 27 -4.24 5.90 3.89
C LEU A 27 -4.90 5.49 2.58
N ASP A 28 -5.45 6.51 1.93
CA ASP A 28 -5.72 6.50 0.53
C ASP A 28 -4.44 6.42 -0.29
N VAL A 29 -4.03 5.18 -0.61
CA VAL A 29 -2.88 4.85 -1.45
C VAL A 29 -2.79 5.72 -2.71
N PHE A 30 -3.91 5.99 -3.39
CA PHE A 30 -3.86 6.80 -4.61
C PHE A 30 -3.58 8.26 -4.26
N MET A 31 -4.34 8.84 -3.31
CA MET A 31 -4.14 10.23 -2.90
C MET A 31 -2.72 10.47 -2.38
N TYR A 32 -2.24 9.59 -1.51
CA TYR A 32 -0.89 9.69 -0.93
C TYR A 32 0.20 9.57 -1.99
N VAL A 33 0.18 8.52 -2.82
CA VAL A 33 1.24 8.33 -3.83
C VAL A 33 1.21 9.45 -4.87
N LYS A 34 0.03 9.92 -5.26
CA LYS A 34 -0.09 11.04 -6.20
C LYS A 34 0.51 12.32 -5.61
N ASP A 35 0.11 12.71 -4.40
CA ASP A 35 0.61 13.95 -3.78
C ASP A 35 2.11 13.91 -3.53
N VAL A 36 2.64 12.78 -3.03
CA VAL A 36 4.08 12.59 -2.83
C VAL A 36 4.85 12.74 -4.15
N LEU A 37 4.39 12.13 -5.24
CA LEU A 37 5.04 12.24 -6.55
C LEU A 37 4.94 13.67 -7.10
N ASP A 38 3.79 14.31 -6.99
CA ASP A 38 3.58 15.69 -7.44
C ASP A 38 4.51 16.66 -6.70
N ARG A 39 4.65 16.52 -5.37
CA ARG A 39 5.54 17.35 -4.55
C ARG A 39 7.02 17.09 -4.85
N LEU A 40 7.42 15.83 -5.04
CA LEU A 40 8.78 15.50 -5.46
C LEU A 40 9.11 16.08 -6.84
N LEU A 41 8.16 16.04 -7.78
CA LEU A 41 8.30 16.65 -9.11
C LEU A 41 8.37 18.18 -9.03
N ALA A 42 7.69 18.79 -8.06
CA ALA A 42 7.77 20.22 -7.77
C ALA A 42 9.07 20.66 -7.06
N GLY A 43 9.96 19.72 -6.73
CA GLY A 43 11.24 20.00 -6.07
C GLY A 43 11.18 20.03 -4.55
N GLU A 44 10.15 19.43 -3.93
CA GLU A 44 10.10 19.24 -2.48
C GLU A 44 11.34 18.47 -1.98
N THR A 45 11.98 19.01 -0.95
CA THR A 45 13.16 18.42 -0.31
C THR A 45 12.92 18.10 1.16
N ASN A 46 11.84 18.60 1.76
CA ASN A 46 11.42 18.25 3.10
C ASN A 46 10.68 16.90 3.11
N TYR A 47 11.44 15.83 2.98
CA TYR A 47 10.93 14.46 2.90
C TYR A 47 10.23 13.99 4.18
N ASP A 48 10.52 14.59 5.33
CA ASP A 48 9.84 14.26 6.59
C ASP A 48 8.34 14.53 6.50
N THR A 49 7.94 15.60 5.80
CA THR A 49 6.51 15.92 5.57
C THR A 49 5.81 14.95 4.63
N LEU A 50 6.57 14.20 3.82
CA LEU A 50 6.04 13.20 2.89
C LEU A 50 5.86 11.84 3.55
N ARG A 51 6.36 11.64 4.78
CA ARG A 51 6.17 10.38 5.50
C ARG A 51 4.68 10.13 5.75
N PRO A 52 4.17 8.90 5.56
CA PRO A 52 2.74 8.62 5.70
C PRO A 52 2.14 9.03 7.05
N ASP A 53 2.92 8.90 8.14
CA ASP A 53 2.47 9.23 9.49
C ASP A 53 2.41 10.74 9.78
N VAL A 54 3.18 11.55 9.04
CA VAL A 54 3.15 13.01 9.10
C VAL A 54 2.10 13.55 8.14
N TRP A 55 2.13 13.09 6.89
CA TRP A 55 1.24 13.53 5.81
C TRP A 55 -0.25 13.39 6.17
N LYS A 56 -0.62 12.32 6.89
CA LYS A 56 -2.01 12.08 7.32
C LYS A 56 -2.56 13.15 8.27
N GLN A 57 -1.69 13.90 8.95
CA GLN A 57 -2.10 14.94 9.90
C GLN A 57 -2.72 16.14 9.16
N SER A 58 -2.26 16.41 7.93
CA SER A 58 -2.80 17.46 7.07
C SER A 58 -3.85 16.95 6.06
N HIS A 59 -4.06 15.63 5.97
CA HIS A 59 -5.01 14.99 5.04
C HIS A 59 -5.94 13.98 5.74
N PRO A 60 -6.76 14.44 6.70
CA PRO A 60 -7.68 13.56 7.43
C PRO A 60 -8.70 12.87 6.50
N GLU A 61 -9.07 13.49 5.38
CA GLU A 61 -9.98 12.95 4.37
C GLU A 61 -9.42 11.72 3.65
N ALA A 62 -8.09 11.55 3.65
CA ALA A 62 -7.44 10.40 3.04
C ALA A 62 -7.34 9.20 3.99
N ILE A 63 -7.80 9.29 5.23
CA ILE A 63 -7.76 8.18 6.19
C ILE A 63 -8.94 7.23 5.93
N ARG A 64 -8.63 5.97 5.60
CA ARG A 64 -9.62 4.96 5.22
C ARG A 64 -10.15 4.19 6.43
N ILE A 65 -11.06 4.82 7.18
CA ILE A 65 -11.66 4.28 8.41
C ILE A 65 -12.40 2.93 8.16
N TYR A 66 -13.05 2.76 7.01
CA TYR A 66 -13.92 1.61 6.72
C TYR A 66 -13.19 0.32 6.27
N ARG A 67 -11.91 0.39 5.89
CA ARG A 67 -11.25 -0.74 5.21
C ARG A 67 -10.71 -1.83 6.14
N GLN A 68 -10.60 -1.58 7.45
CA GLN A 68 -10.11 -2.61 8.37
C GLN A 68 -11.02 -3.84 8.39
N GLU A 69 -12.34 -3.63 8.33
CA GLU A 69 -13.32 -4.71 8.22
C GLU A 69 -13.23 -5.44 6.88
N GLU A 70 -13.02 -4.71 5.79
CA GLU A 70 -12.84 -5.32 4.47
C GLU A 70 -11.56 -6.18 4.39
N ARG A 71 -10.46 -5.70 4.98
CA ARG A 71 -9.20 -6.45 5.09
C ARG A 71 -9.37 -7.71 5.95
N ARG A 72 -10.08 -7.59 7.07
CA ARG A 72 -10.39 -8.72 7.96
C ARG A 72 -11.21 -9.78 7.22
N SER A 73 -12.30 -9.36 6.57
CA SER A 73 -13.15 -10.24 5.76
C SER A 73 -12.38 -10.95 4.64
N ARG A 74 -11.51 -10.23 3.91
CA ARG A 74 -10.65 -10.83 2.87
C ARG A 74 -9.62 -11.82 3.46
N ALA A 75 -9.05 -11.50 4.61
CA ALA A 75 -8.11 -12.39 5.29
C ALA A 75 -8.81 -13.67 5.75
N ASP A 76 -10.01 -13.56 6.32
CA ASP A 76 -10.84 -14.67 6.76
C ASP A 76 -11.23 -15.56 5.58
N ALA A 77 -11.71 -14.96 4.48
CA ALA A 77 -12.03 -15.69 3.25
C ALA A 77 -10.82 -16.46 2.70
N LYS A 78 -9.61 -15.86 2.76
CA LYS A 78 -8.36 -16.52 2.33
C LYS A 78 -7.96 -17.66 3.27
N ALA A 79 -8.15 -17.49 4.57
CA ALA A 79 -7.88 -18.54 5.57
C ALA A 79 -8.81 -19.74 5.36
N VAL A 80 -10.12 -19.51 5.19
CA VAL A 80 -11.11 -20.55 4.89
C VAL A 80 -10.75 -21.29 3.60
N LYS A 81 -10.42 -20.56 2.52
CA LYS A 81 -10.01 -21.17 1.24
C LYS A 81 -8.77 -22.04 1.39
N ARG A 82 -7.78 -21.62 2.18
CA ARG A 82 -6.57 -22.41 2.47
C ARG A 82 -6.89 -23.66 3.29
N ALA A 83 -7.76 -23.56 4.29
CA ALA A 83 -8.19 -24.71 5.10
C ALA A 83 -8.88 -25.77 4.24
N ARG A 84 -9.83 -25.37 3.38
CA ARG A 84 -10.51 -26.27 2.44
C ARG A 84 -9.53 -27.01 1.51
N ARG A 85 -8.52 -26.30 0.97
CA ARG A 85 -7.46 -26.91 0.15
C ARG A 85 -6.61 -27.93 0.91
N ARG A 86 -6.36 -27.72 2.21
CA ARG A 86 -5.59 -28.68 3.03
C ARG A 86 -6.36 -29.96 3.28
N ILE A 87 -7.66 -29.85 3.53
CA ILE A 87 -8.55 -31.00 3.74
C ILE A 87 -8.66 -31.83 2.46
N ALA A 88 -8.91 -31.18 1.31
CA ALA A 88 -9.02 -31.84 0.01
C ALA A 88 -7.72 -32.47 -0.52
N ARG A 89 -6.58 -32.24 0.15
CA ARG A 89 -5.27 -32.80 -0.21
C ARG A 89 -4.84 -33.92 0.75
N LYS A 90 -5.62 -34.15 1.83
CA LYS A 90 -5.39 -35.20 2.84
C LYS A 90 -6.35 -36.37 2.72
N GLY A 91 -7.46 -36.23 2.00
CA GLY A 91 -8.33 -37.33 1.56
C GLY A 91 -8.07 -37.66 0.11
#